data_AF-A0A3D3T5Z6-F1
#
_entry.id   AF-A0A3D3T5Z6-F1
#
_cell.length_a   1.000
_cell.length_b   1.000
_cell.length_c   1.000
_cell.angle_alpha   90.00
_cell.angle_beta   90.00
_cell.angle_gamma   90.00
#
_symmetry.space_group_name_H-M   'P 1'
#
loop_
_entity.id
_entity.type
_entity.pdbx_description
1 polymer ?
#
loop_
_entity_poly.entity_id
_entity_poly.type
_entity_poly.pdbx_seq_one_letter_code
_entity_poly.pdbx_strand_id
1 'polypeptide(L)'
;LEATPMDRPEWISVAPNRDVYCTLTNNSRRNEPNAANPLAPNADGHIIRWHDSHRHVGTSFKWDIFVFAKDTHGTEQSFSDPDGIWIDPDGRLFVETDGGQKDGLNNQCLVVDTRSDNPAGEMKRLFTGVTGDEITGLTTTPDRRTLFINTQHPGNGDPSLTNFPAPEDGVTIPRDCTFVITRKNGGIVGS
;
A
#
# COMPACT_ATOMS: atom_id res chain seq x y z
N LEU A 1 21.63 22.84 -2.08
CA LEU A 1 20.78 21.68 -2.42
C LEU A 1 19.45 21.95 -1.75
N GLU A 2 18.42 22.23 -2.54
CA GLU A 2 17.05 22.41 -2.02
C GLU A 2 16.24 21.20 -2.44
N ALA A 3 15.75 20.42 -1.47
CA ALA A 3 14.88 19.27 -1.73
C ALA A 3 13.41 19.71 -1.74
N THR A 4 12.60 19.05 -2.55
CA THR A 4 11.14 19.27 -2.56
C THR A 4 10.51 18.67 -1.30
N PRO A 5 9.74 19.43 -0.50
CA PRO A 5 8.97 18.87 0.61
C PRO A 5 7.85 17.94 0.10
N MET A 6 7.82 16.71 0.60
CA MET A 6 6.93 15.63 0.16
C MET A 6 5.87 15.27 1.21
N ASP A 7 4.78 14.64 0.78
CA ASP A 7 3.70 14.13 1.63
C ASP A 7 4.04 12.76 2.20
N ARG A 8 4.82 12.75 3.29
CA ARG A 8 5.18 11.54 4.05
C ARG A 8 5.58 10.36 3.14
N PRO A 9 6.75 10.42 2.47
CA PRO A 9 7.28 9.27 1.76
C PRO A 9 7.49 8.09 2.69
N GLU A 10 6.91 6.94 2.36
CA GLU A 10 7.08 5.68 3.09
C GLU A 10 7.90 4.68 2.24
N TRP A 11 7.27 3.64 1.69
CA TRP A 11 7.99 2.56 0.99
C TRP A 11 8.26 2.88 -0.48
N ILE A 12 9.35 2.30 -0.98
CA ILE A 12 9.80 2.43 -2.37
C ILE A 12 10.00 1.04 -2.97
N SER A 13 9.51 0.83 -4.19
CA SER A 13 9.71 -0.42 -4.93
C SER A 13 10.06 -0.16 -6.40
N VAL A 14 10.77 -1.09 -7.03
CA VAL A 14 11.25 -0.97 -8.42
C VAL A 14 10.57 -2.01 -9.29
N ALA A 15 9.91 -1.56 -10.36
CA ALA A 15 9.27 -2.41 -11.34
C ALA A 15 10.28 -3.06 -12.30
N PRO A 16 9.91 -4.15 -13.01
CA PRO A 16 10.78 -4.80 -14.00
C PRO A 16 11.23 -3.88 -15.14
N ASN A 17 10.43 -2.87 -15.49
CA ASN A 17 10.76 -1.85 -16.49
C ASN A 17 11.74 -0.77 -15.96
N ARG A 18 12.13 -0.84 -14.68
CA ARG A 18 12.96 0.09 -13.91
C ARG A 18 12.28 1.39 -13.49
N ASP A 19 10.97 1.48 -13.63
CA ASP A 19 10.23 2.54 -12.95
C ASP A 19 10.28 2.29 -11.44
N VAL A 20 10.44 3.36 -10.69
CA VAL A 20 10.47 3.34 -9.23
C VAL A 20 9.17 3.96 -8.73
N TYR A 21 8.53 3.31 -7.77
CA TYR A 21 7.27 3.73 -7.17
C TYR A 21 7.52 4.08 -5.71
N CYS A 22 6.84 5.11 -5.20
CA CYS A 22 6.91 5.53 -3.81
C CYS A 22 5.51 5.88 -3.32
N THR A 23 5.17 5.40 -2.13
CA THR A 23 3.95 5.80 -1.43
C THR A 23 4.16 7.13 -0.71
N LEU A 24 3.16 7.99 -0.83
CA LEU A 24 3.05 9.26 -0.14
C LEU A 24 1.77 9.18 0.70
N THR A 25 1.90 8.64 1.91
CA THR A 25 0.78 8.04 2.67
C THR A 25 -0.33 9.05 2.97
N ASN A 26 0.02 10.24 3.45
CA ASN A 26 -0.90 11.38 3.56
C ASN A 26 -0.14 12.65 3.97
N ASN A 27 -0.82 13.78 3.92
CA ASN A 27 -0.43 15.00 4.60
C ASN A 27 -1.64 15.93 4.80
N SER A 28 -2.44 15.65 5.83
CA SER A 28 -3.57 16.50 6.22
C SER A 28 -3.15 17.90 6.68
N ARG A 29 -1.85 18.13 6.90
CA ARG A 29 -1.27 19.43 7.27
C ARG A 29 -0.72 20.20 6.06
N ARG A 30 -0.77 19.64 4.84
CA ARG A 30 -0.33 20.35 3.63
C ARG A 30 -1.26 21.53 3.36
N ASN A 31 -0.67 22.72 3.39
CA ASN A 31 -1.36 23.98 3.06
C ASN A 31 -0.96 24.52 1.69
N GLU A 32 0.25 24.20 1.22
CA GLU A 32 0.77 24.69 -0.05
C GLU A 32 1.03 23.50 -0.99
N PRO A 33 0.32 23.39 -2.12
CA PRO A 33 0.57 22.33 -3.08
C PRO A 33 1.89 22.56 -3.82
N ASN A 34 2.50 21.48 -4.30
CA ASN A 34 3.55 21.54 -5.30
C ASN A 34 3.28 20.49 -6.38
N ALA A 35 4.12 20.46 -7.43
CA ALA A 35 3.88 19.57 -8.56
C ALA A 35 3.76 18.10 -8.14
N ALA A 36 4.62 17.63 -7.24
CA ALA A 36 4.63 16.25 -6.77
C ALA A 36 3.60 15.98 -5.66
N ASN A 37 3.01 17.02 -5.06
CA ASN A 37 2.04 16.95 -3.97
C ASN A 37 0.90 17.97 -4.23
N PRO A 38 0.04 17.72 -5.22
CA PRO A 38 -0.91 18.72 -5.72
C PRO A 38 -2.15 18.89 -4.84
N LEU A 39 -2.39 18.00 -3.87
CA LEU A 39 -3.52 18.07 -2.94
C LEU A 39 -3.11 18.78 -1.65
N ALA A 40 -3.90 19.77 -1.21
CA ALA A 40 -3.67 20.56 0.00
C ALA A 40 -5.02 20.96 0.63
N PRO A 41 -5.51 20.23 1.66
CA PRO A 41 -4.88 19.09 2.32
C PRO A 41 -4.91 17.81 1.49
N ASN A 42 -4.02 16.88 1.81
CA ASN A 42 -3.99 15.53 1.25
C ASN A 42 -4.30 14.52 2.37
N ALA A 43 -5.57 14.16 2.57
CA ALA A 43 -5.95 13.29 3.67
C ALA A 43 -5.80 11.78 3.37
N ASP A 44 -5.66 11.40 2.10
CA ASP A 44 -5.81 10.01 1.66
C ASP A 44 -4.56 9.44 1.00
N GLY A 45 -3.62 10.30 0.57
CA GLY A 45 -2.38 9.86 -0.03
C GLY A 45 -2.43 9.59 -1.52
N HIS A 46 -1.26 9.31 -2.07
CA HIS A 46 -1.06 8.95 -3.47
C HIS A 46 0.22 8.13 -3.66
N ILE A 47 0.34 7.50 -4.83
CA ILE A 47 1.56 6.80 -5.23
C ILE A 47 2.17 7.58 -6.40
N ILE A 48 3.41 8.00 -6.24
CA ILE A 48 4.21 8.64 -7.28
C ILE A 48 5.13 7.60 -7.92
N ARG A 49 5.42 7.73 -9.22
CA ARG A 49 6.43 6.92 -9.90
C ARG A 49 7.41 7.76 -10.71
N TRP A 50 8.60 7.24 -10.94
CA TRP A 50 9.60 7.88 -11.80
C TRP A 50 10.48 6.90 -12.57
N HIS A 51 10.97 7.35 -13.72
CA HIS A 51 11.95 6.68 -14.55
C HIS A 51 13.27 7.44 -14.55
N ASP A 52 14.33 6.78 -14.12
CA ASP A 52 15.67 7.35 -14.13
C ASP A 52 16.24 7.51 -15.55
N SER A 53 16.97 8.60 -15.79
CA SER A 53 17.57 8.90 -17.10
C SER A 53 18.68 7.94 -17.51
N HIS A 54 19.33 7.26 -16.57
CA HIS A 54 20.44 6.37 -16.86
C HIS A 54 20.48 5.15 -15.92
N ARG A 55 19.45 4.29 -15.98
CA ARG A 55 19.46 2.97 -15.32
C ARG A 55 19.84 3.01 -13.82
N HIS A 56 19.28 3.97 -13.08
CA HIS A 56 19.51 4.23 -11.65
C HIS A 56 20.89 4.80 -11.28
N VAL A 57 21.69 5.19 -12.27
CA VAL A 57 22.90 5.99 -12.07
C VAL A 57 22.79 7.37 -12.72
N GLY A 58 21.60 7.72 -13.23
CA GLY A 58 21.30 9.05 -13.73
C GLY A 58 21.22 10.08 -12.60
N THR A 59 21.37 11.35 -12.98
CA THR A 59 21.20 12.49 -12.07
C THR A 59 19.91 13.25 -12.34
N SER A 60 19.03 12.70 -13.19
CA SER A 60 17.71 13.22 -13.50
C SER A 60 16.74 12.08 -13.78
N PHE A 61 15.45 12.34 -13.58
CA PHE A 61 14.38 11.39 -13.81
C PHE A 61 13.14 12.11 -14.34
N LYS A 62 12.23 11.36 -14.96
CA LYS A 62 10.87 11.81 -15.28
C LYS A 62 9.91 11.15 -14.32
N TRP A 63 8.90 11.86 -13.84
CA TRP A 63 7.95 11.36 -12.87
C TRP A 63 6.52 11.74 -13.21
N ASP A 64 5.58 10.96 -12.69
CA ASP A 64 4.14 11.19 -12.74
C ASP A 64 3.48 10.59 -11.49
N ILE A 65 2.25 11.00 -11.20
CA ILE A 65 1.45 10.42 -10.12
C ILE A 65 0.71 9.23 -10.71
N PHE A 66 1.00 8.03 -10.18
CA PHE A 66 0.40 6.79 -10.65
C PHE A 66 -1.06 6.70 -10.24
N VAL A 67 -1.38 7.00 -8.99
CA VAL A 67 -2.76 6.97 -8.48
C VAL A 67 -2.93 7.89 -7.28
N PHE A 68 -4.06 8.60 -7.21
CA PHE A 68 -4.53 9.22 -5.97
C PHE A 68 -5.51 8.27 -5.27
N ALA A 69 -5.31 8.02 -3.99
CA ALA A 69 -6.18 7.12 -3.24
C ALA A 69 -7.64 7.61 -3.23
N LYS A 70 -7.82 8.94 -3.10
CA LYS A 70 -9.14 9.58 -3.11
C LYS A 70 -10.00 9.30 -4.35
N ASP A 71 -9.38 8.97 -5.49
CA ASP A 71 -10.09 8.73 -6.73
C ASP A 71 -10.72 7.32 -6.76
N THR A 72 -10.45 6.49 -5.74
CA THR A 72 -11.02 5.14 -5.57
C THR A 72 -12.24 5.11 -4.63
N HIS A 73 -12.52 6.18 -3.90
CA HIS A 73 -13.55 6.18 -2.86
C HIS A 73 -14.97 5.97 -3.40
N GLY A 74 -15.82 5.30 -2.62
CA GLY A 74 -17.18 4.95 -3.03
C GLY A 74 -17.24 3.84 -4.09
N THR A 75 -16.14 3.12 -4.30
CA THR A 75 -16.03 1.97 -5.22
C THR A 75 -15.45 0.76 -4.49
N GLU A 76 -15.52 -0.40 -5.13
CA GLU A 76 -14.90 -1.63 -4.62
C GLU A 76 -13.36 -1.51 -4.50
N GLN A 77 -12.75 -0.59 -5.24
CA GLN A 77 -11.31 -0.31 -5.28
C GLN A 77 -10.84 0.57 -4.12
N SER A 78 -11.75 1.05 -3.26
CA SER A 78 -11.46 2.06 -2.24
C SER A 78 -10.31 1.68 -1.31
N PHE A 79 -9.35 2.60 -1.17
CA PHE A 79 -8.27 2.56 -0.19
C PHE A 79 -7.85 3.99 0.18
N SER A 80 -7.20 4.16 1.33
CA SER A 80 -6.47 5.38 1.70
C SER A 80 -5.15 5.03 2.36
N ASP A 81 -4.31 6.03 2.57
CA ASP A 81 -3.07 5.92 3.33
C ASP A 81 -2.16 4.78 2.85
N PRO A 82 -1.80 4.73 1.55
CA PRO A 82 -0.91 3.71 1.04
C PRO A 82 0.45 3.84 1.74
N ASP A 83 0.98 2.73 2.23
CA ASP A 83 2.24 2.67 2.96
C ASP A 83 3.16 1.62 2.31
N GLY A 84 3.06 0.36 2.73
CA GLY A 84 3.89 -0.72 2.21
C GLY A 84 3.64 -0.97 0.72
N ILE A 85 4.71 -1.13 -0.07
CA ILE A 85 4.60 -1.54 -1.46
C ILE A 85 5.65 -2.57 -1.86
N TRP A 86 5.25 -3.48 -2.74
CA TRP A 86 6.15 -4.40 -3.42
C TRP A 86 5.71 -4.62 -4.86
N ILE A 87 6.67 -4.58 -5.78
CA ILE A 87 6.42 -4.89 -7.19
C ILE A 87 7.06 -6.22 -7.52
N ASP A 88 6.26 -7.11 -8.10
CA ASP A 88 6.72 -8.43 -8.45
C ASP A 88 7.33 -8.51 -9.87
N PRO A 89 8.00 -9.62 -10.22
CA PRO A 89 8.60 -9.79 -11.55
C PRO A 89 7.62 -9.75 -12.73
N ASP A 90 6.32 -9.94 -12.53
CA ASP A 90 5.32 -9.84 -13.59
C ASP A 90 4.78 -8.41 -13.74
N GLY A 91 5.23 -7.46 -12.91
CA GLY A 91 4.80 -6.06 -12.93
C GLY A 91 3.52 -5.79 -12.13
N ARG A 92 3.18 -6.64 -11.16
CA ARG A 92 2.07 -6.39 -10.23
C ARG A 92 2.58 -5.60 -9.04
N LEU A 93 1.96 -4.46 -8.77
CA LEU A 93 2.17 -3.65 -7.58
C LEU A 93 1.19 -4.12 -6.50
N PHE A 94 1.75 -4.59 -5.38
CA PHE A 94 1.05 -4.87 -4.14
C PHE A 94 1.13 -3.61 -3.28
N VAL A 95 0.00 -3.13 -2.79
CA VAL A 95 -0.14 -1.91 -1.97
C VAL A 95 -0.76 -2.28 -0.64
N GLU A 96 -0.02 -2.09 0.43
CA GLU A 96 -0.45 -2.23 1.82
C GLU A 96 -0.84 -0.85 2.37
N THR A 97 -1.78 -0.81 3.31
CA THR A 97 -2.30 0.46 3.85
C THR A 97 -2.09 0.57 5.35
N ASP A 98 -1.75 1.78 5.80
CA ASP A 98 -1.67 2.18 7.20
C ASP A 98 -2.38 3.53 7.39
N GLY A 99 -3.66 3.48 7.76
CA GLY A 99 -4.35 4.68 8.19
C GLY A 99 -5.86 4.57 8.25
N GLY A 100 -6.50 5.73 8.14
CA GLY A 100 -7.94 5.89 8.29
C GLY A 100 -8.68 5.55 7.00
N GLN A 101 -8.87 4.25 6.79
CA GLN A 101 -9.58 3.71 5.62
C GLN A 101 -11.00 4.28 5.50
N LYS A 102 -11.47 4.37 4.25
CA LYS A 102 -12.82 4.85 3.93
C LYS A 102 -13.80 3.70 3.85
N ASP A 103 -15.09 4.06 3.73
CA ASP A 103 -16.16 3.11 3.39
C ASP A 103 -16.32 1.95 4.40
N GLY A 104 -15.88 2.15 5.65
CA GLY A 104 -15.93 1.15 6.72
C GLY A 104 -14.95 -0.01 6.54
N LEU A 105 -13.93 0.17 5.69
CA LEU A 105 -12.91 -0.84 5.44
C LEU A 105 -11.88 -0.90 6.57
N ASN A 106 -11.25 -2.06 6.74
CA ASN A 106 -10.02 -2.20 7.51
C ASN A 106 -8.81 -1.94 6.59
N ASN A 107 -7.62 -1.81 7.18
CA ASN A 107 -6.40 -1.79 6.40
C ASN A 107 -6.26 -3.09 5.58
N GLN A 108 -5.55 -3.01 4.46
CA GLN A 108 -5.72 -3.97 3.37
C GLN A 108 -4.45 -4.10 2.53
N CYS A 109 -4.38 -5.16 1.74
CA CYS A 109 -3.44 -5.28 0.63
C CYS A 109 -4.22 -5.33 -0.69
N LEU A 110 -3.95 -4.38 -1.59
CA LEU A 110 -4.48 -4.33 -2.95
C LEU A 110 -3.40 -4.72 -3.96
N VAL A 111 -3.83 -5.15 -5.14
CA VAL A 111 -2.96 -5.49 -6.26
C VAL A 111 -3.43 -4.78 -7.52
N VAL A 112 -2.50 -4.18 -8.26
CA VAL A 112 -2.76 -3.52 -9.55
C VAL A 112 -1.60 -3.75 -10.52
N ASP A 113 -1.87 -3.70 -11.82
CA ASP A 113 -0.81 -3.75 -12.84
C ASP A 113 -0.09 -2.40 -12.91
N THR A 114 1.24 -2.40 -12.80
CA THR A 114 2.07 -1.18 -12.94
C THR A 114 1.92 -0.49 -14.30
N ARG A 115 1.47 -1.23 -15.31
CA ARG A 115 1.22 -0.75 -16.68
C ARG A 115 -0.20 -0.23 -16.88
N SER A 116 -1.03 -0.23 -15.84
CA SER A 116 -2.40 0.27 -15.93
C SER A 116 -2.42 1.75 -16.29
N ASP A 117 -3.27 2.11 -17.25
CA ASP A 117 -3.61 3.49 -17.58
C ASP A 117 -4.72 4.04 -16.66
N ASN A 118 -5.40 3.17 -15.90
CA ASN A 118 -6.44 3.55 -14.94
C ASN A 118 -6.33 2.72 -13.65
N PRO A 119 -5.23 2.86 -12.88
CA PRO A 119 -5.02 2.06 -11.69
C PRO A 119 -6.13 2.22 -10.65
N ALA A 120 -6.73 3.42 -10.54
CA ALA A 120 -7.84 3.67 -9.64
C ALA A 120 -9.06 2.77 -9.90
N GLY A 121 -9.34 2.42 -11.16
CA GLY A 121 -10.44 1.53 -11.54
C GLY A 121 -10.07 0.05 -11.60
N GLU A 122 -8.79 -0.30 -11.47
CA GLU A 122 -8.29 -1.66 -11.70
C GLU A 122 -7.69 -2.34 -10.46
N MET A 123 -7.55 -1.61 -9.34
CA MET A 123 -7.09 -2.18 -8.08
C MET A 123 -7.98 -3.35 -7.62
N LYS A 124 -7.35 -4.39 -7.09
CA LYS A 124 -8.06 -5.55 -6.55
C LYS A 124 -7.58 -5.87 -5.15
N ARG A 125 -8.50 -5.84 -4.18
CA ARG A 125 -8.23 -6.23 -2.80
C ARG A 125 -7.89 -7.72 -2.73
N LEU A 126 -6.68 -8.02 -2.28
CA LEU A 126 -6.18 -9.39 -2.07
C LEU A 126 -6.38 -9.83 -0.62
N PHE A 127 -6.19 -8.91 0.32
CA PHE A 127 -6.22 -9.19 1.75
C PHE A 127 -6.84 -8.00 2.50
N THR A 128 -7.54 -8.28 3.59
CA THR A 128 -8.04 -7.29 4.54
C THR A 128 -7.63 -7.71 5.93
N GLY A 129 -7.19 -6.73 6.70
CA GLY A 129 -6.85 -6.85 8.10
C GLY A 129 -8.06 -6.89 9.01
N VAL A 130 -7.79 -6.71 10.29
CA VAL A 130 -8.77 -6.66 11.37
C VAL A 130 -8.92 -5.23 11.89
N THR A 131 -9.87 -5.02 12.80
CA THR A 131 -10.14 -3.69 13.36
C THR A 131 -8.88 -3.10 13.99
N GLY A 132 -8.56 -1.86 13.60
CA GLY A 132 -7.51 -1.07 14.22
C GLY A 132 -6.10 -1.61 14.03
N ASP A 133 -5.87 -2.44 13.01
CA ASP A 133 -4.54 -2.85 12.56
C ASP A 133 -4.01 -1.94 11.45
N GLU A 134 -2.77 -2.19 11.02
CA GLU A 134 -2.28 -1.88 9.67
C GLU A 134 -1.84 -3.16 8.97
N ILE A 135 -1.78 -3.11 7.63
CA ILE A 135 -1.15 -4.17 6.84
C ILE A 135 0.22 -3.67 6.42
N THR A 136 1.25 -4.47 6.70
CA THR A 136 2.63 -4.05 6.43
C THR A 136 3.57 -5.23 6.28
N GLY A 137 4.63 -5.04 5.49
CA GLY A 137 5.74 -5.95 5.38
C GLY A 137 5.34 -7.25 4.71
N LEU A 138 5.64 -7.32 3.41
CA LEU A 138 5.40 -8.53 2.64
C LEU A 138 6.66 -9.11 2.02
N THR A 139 6.67 -10.42 1.85
CA THR A 139 7.68 -11.14 1.08
C THR A 139 7.10 -12.41 0.47
N THR A 140 7.74 -12.95 -0.56
CA THR A 140 7.27 -14.16 -1.25
C THR A 140 8.34 -15.23 -1.28
N THR A 141 7.92 -16.49 -1.39
CA THR A 141 8.82 -17.57 -1.81
C THR A 141 9.38 -17.27 -3.21
N PRO A 142 10.56 -17.79 -3.58
CA PRO A 142 11.13 -17.54 -4.92
C PRO A 142 10.23 -17.93 -6.09
N ASP A 143 9.37 -18.94 -5.91
CA ASP A 143 8.38 -19.37 -6.91
C ASP A 143 7.06 -18.57 -6.87
N ARG A 144 6.93 -17.64 -5.92
CA ARG A 144 5.80 -16.73 -5.66
C ARG A 144 4.48 -17.46 -5.36
N ARG A 145 4.52 -18.73 -4.98
CA ARG A 145 3.33 -19.53 -4.60
C ARG A 145 2.92 -19.33 -3.15
N THR A 146 3.78 -18.72 -2.34
CA THR A 146 3.50 -18.34 -0.96
C THR A 146 3.85 -16.88 -0.73
N LEU A 147 2.90 -16.12 -0.20
CA LEU A 147 3.06 -14.75 0.25
C LEU A 147 3.04 -14.73 1.78
N PHE A 148 4.03 -14.11 2.39
CA PHE A 148 4.04 -13.74 3.80
C PHE A 148 3.69 -12.26 3.89
N ILE A 149 2.73 -11.90 4.75
CA ILE A 149 2.26 -10.52 4.94
C ILE A 149 1.88 -10.33 6.40
N ASN A 150 2.10 -9.15 7.00
CA ASN A 150 1.80 -8.94 8.41
C ASN A 150 0.56 -8.08 8.64
N THR A 151 -0.13 -8.39 9.73
CA THR A 151 -0.95 -7.42 10.46
C THR A 151 -0.11 -6.91 11.63
N GLN A 152 0.00 -5.61 11.79
CA GLN A 152 0.67 -4.97 12.91
C GLN A 152 -0.37 -4.28 13.78
N HIS A 153 -0.12 -4.28 15.09
CA HIS A 153 -0.87 -3.62 16.15
C HIS A 153 -2.40 -3.78 16.07
N PRO A 154 -2.97 -4.97 15.82
CA PRO A 154 -4.42 -5.15 15.78
C PRO A 154 -5.10 -4.57 17.03
N GLY A 155 -6.16 -3.79 16.81
CA GLY A 155 -6.86 -3.02 17.86
C GLY A 155 -6.01 -1.96 18.55
N ASN A 156 -4.84 -1.59 18.05
CA ASN A 156 -3.80 -0.87 18.78
C ASN A 156 -3.49 -1.47 20.17
N GLY A 157 -3.61 -2.80 20.30
CA GLY A 157 -3.46 -3.51 21.58
C GLY A 157 -4.69 -3.47 22.49
N ASP A 158 -5.81 -2.88 22.06
CA ASP A 158 -7.06 -2.82 22.82
C ASP A 158 -7.91 -4.11 22.61
N PRO A 159 -8.03 -4.98 23.62
CA PRO A 159 -8.79 -6.23 23.53
C PRO A 159 -10.30 -6.02 23.40
N SER A 160 -10.82 -4.82 23.61
CA SER A 160 -12.23 -4.50 23.38
C SER A 160 -12.56 -4.25 21.90
N LEU A 161 -11.54 -3.97 21.07
CA LEU A 161 -11.68 -3.76 19.63
C LEU A 161 -11.49 -5.04 18.83
N THR A 162 -10.49 -5.84 19.21
CA THR A 162 -10.24 -7.16 18.63
C THR A 162 -9.36 -7.99 19.58
N ASN A 163 -9.50 -9.30 19.52
CA ASN A 163 -8.60 -10.23 20.21
C ASN A 163 -7.74 -11.03 19.21
N PHE A 164 -7.76 -10.66 17.92
CA PHE A 164 -7.04 -11.37 16.87
C PHE A 164 -5.56 -11.57 17.24
N PRO A 165 -4.99 -12.79 17.08
CA PRO A 165 -5.55 -13.97 16.41
C PRO A 165 -6.36 -14.92 17.33
N ALA A 166 -6.54 -14.57 18.60
CA ALA A 166 -7.36 -15.36 19.51
C ALA A 166 -8.87 -15.20 19.19
N PRO A 167 -9.71 -16.14 19.62
CA PRO A 167 -11.16 -15.94 19.61
C PRO A 167 -11.55 -14.67 20.36
N GLU A 168 -12.63 -14.02 19.93
CA GLU A 168 -13.14 -12.83 20.58
C GLU A 168 -13.65 -13.15 22.00
N ASP A 169 -13.05 -12.51 23.00
CA ASP A 169 -13.43 -12.61 24.41
C ASP A 169 -13.46 -11.24 25.12
N GLY A 170 -13.05 -10.17 24.44
CA GLY A 170 -13.00 -8.81 24.98
C GLY A 170 -11.88 -8.57 26.01
N VAL A 171 -10.99 -9.53 26.23
CA VAL A 171 -10.00 -9.51 27.33
C VAL A 171 -8.60 -9.90 26.86
N THR A 172 -8.48 -10.88 25.95
CA THR A 172 -7.20 -11.36 25.44
C THR A 172 -6.56 -10.30 24.55
N ILE A 173 -5.36 -9.84 24.93
CA ILE A 173 -4.64 -8.81 24.19
C ILE A 173 -4.37 -9.28 22.75
N PRO A 174 -4.76 -8.50 21.73
CA PRO A 174 -4.51 -8.82 20.34
C PRO A 174 -3.00 -8.80 20.03
N ARG A 175 -2.58 -9.52 19.00
CA ARG A 175 -1.17 -9.74 18.70
C ARG A 175 -0.88 -9.60 17.21
N ASP A 176 0.22 -8.93 16.91
CA ASP A 176 0.83 -8.90 15.58
C ASP A 176 1.03 -10.32 15.05
N CYS A 177 0.75 -10.52 13.77
CA CYS A 177 0.85 -11.83 13.13
C CYS A 177 1.40 -11.71 11.72
N THR A 178 2.19 -12.70 11.32
CA THR A 178 2.50 -12.97 9.91
C THR A 178 1.52 -13.99 9.37
N PHE A 179 0.81 -13.65 8.30
CA PHE A 179 -0.04 -14.55 7.54
C PHE A 179 0.76 -15.26 6.46
N VAL A 180 0.37 -16.50 6.17
CA VAL A 180 0.90 -17.29 5.05
C VAL A 180 -0.23 -17.49 4.04
N ILE A 181 -0.21 -16.71 2.97
CA ILE A 181 -1.22 -16.75 1.92
C ILE A 181 -0.73 -17.66 0.78
N THR A 182 -1.55 -18.66 0.46
CA THR A 182 -1.32 -19.57 -0.68
C THR A 182 -2.60 -19.72 -1.48
N ARG A 183 -2.48 -19.97 -2.79
CA ARG A 183 -3.64 -20.29 -3.62
C ARG A 183 -4.03 -21.74 -3.45
N LYS A 184 -5.34 -22.03 -3.36
CA LYS A 184 -5.88 -23.40 -3.30
C LYS A 184 -5.46 -24.28 -4.49
N ASN A 185 -5.29 -23.67 -5.66
CA ASN A 185 -4.82 -24.37 -6.88
C ASN A 185 -3.29 -24.40 -7.01
N GLY A 186 -2.56 -23.98 -5.98
CA GLY A 186 -1.11 -23.88 -5.95
C GLY A 186 -0.51 -22.78 -6.82
N GLY A 187 -1.31 -21.98 -7.55
CA GLY A 187 -0.80 -20.94 -8.45
C GLY A 187 -0.03 -19.81 -7.75
N ILE A 188 0.53 -18.91 -8.55
CA ILE A 188 1.25 -17.72 -8.07
C ILE A 188 0.25 -16.78 -7.36
N VAL A 189 0.61 -16.27 -6.19
CA VAL A 189 -0.26 -15.32 -5.45
C VAL A 189 -0.47 -14.05 -6.28
N GLY A 190 -1.70 -13.54 -6.29
CA GLY A 190 -2.09 -12.36 -7.06
C GLY A 190 -2.22 -12.55 -8.59
N SER A 191 -2.15 -13.78 -9.12
CA SER A 191 -2.30 -14.06 -10.57
C SER A 191 -3.74 -14.36 -10.99
#